data_AF-A0A328VB45-F1
#
_entry.id   AF-A0A328VB45-F1
#
_cell.length_a   1.000
_cell.length_b   1.000
_cell.length_c   1.000
_cell.angle_alpha   90.00
_cell.angle_beta   90.00
_cell.angle_gamma   90.00
#
_symmetry.space_group_name_H-M   'P 1'
#
loop_
_entity.id
_entity.type
_entity.pdbx_description
1 polymer ?
#
loop_
_entity_poly.entity_id
_entity_poly.type
_entity_poly.pdbx_seq_one_letter_code
_entity_poly.pdbx_strand_id
1 'polypeptide(L)' 'MQFMTSEQASALMHGADTGLPATAPVCYVKLRGPFTLEGLPVPPGARQVPIVPYEVEIFDGQTGNLLKVWTPATQGS' A
#
# COMPACT_ATOMS: atom_id res chain seq x y z
N MET A 1 -0.37 -11.73 -6.71
CA MET A 1 -1.59 -11.71 -5.86
C MET A 1 -1.49 -12.86 -4.88
N GLN A 2 -1.80 -12.62 -3.60
CA GLN A 2 -1.77 -13.65 -2.55
C GLN A 2 -2.82 -13.34 -1.49
N PHE A 3 -3.62 -14.34 -1.10
CA PHE A 3 -4.50 -14.25 0.07
C PHE A 3 -3.71 -14.51 1.35
N MET A 4 -3.94 -13.69 2.36
CA MET A 4 -3.26 -13.75 3.66
C MET A 4 -4.14 -13.10 4.73
N THR A 5 -3.72 -13.15 5.99
CA THR A 5 -4.40 -12.40 7.05
C THR A 5 -4.05 -10.91 6.98
N SER A 6 -4.94 -10.08 7.51
CA SER A 6 -4.72 -8.64 7.71
C SER A 6 -3.39 -8.35 8.41
N GLU A 7 -3.06 -9.11 9.46
CA GLU A 7 -1.80 -9.01 10.20
C GLU A 7 -0.57 -9.33 9.33
N GLN A 8 -0.64 -10.40 8.52
CA GLN A 8 0.44 -10.77 7.60
C GLN A 8 0.66 -9.68 6.54
N ALA A 9 -0.41 -9.11 5.98
CA ALA A 9 -0.32 -8.00 5.05
C ALA A 9 0.27 -6.75 5.70
N SER A 10 -0.14 -6.43 6.93
CA SER A 10 0.41 -5.31 7.70
C SER A 10 1.92 -5.48 7.93
N ALA A 11 2.38 -6.67 8.30
CA ALA A 11 3.80 -6.97 8.47
C ALA A 11 4.61 -6.75 7.17
N LEU A 12 4.07 -7.15 6.01
CA LEU A 12 4.68 -6.89 4.70
C LEU A 12 4.71 -5.41 4.31
N MET A 13 3.83 -4.59 4.90
CA MET A 13 3.74 -3.14 4.72
C MET A 13 4.34 -2.36 5.90
N HIS A 14 5.28 -2.96 6.64
CA HIS A 14 5.98 -2.33 7.77
C HIS A 14 5.06 -1.85 8.90
N GLY A 15 4.02 -2.62 9.21
CA GLY A 15 3.06 -2.31 10.28
C GLY A 15 1.97 -1.34 9.86
N ALA A 16 1.83 -1.03 8.57
CA ALA A 16 0.73 -0.22 8.09
C ALA A 16 -0.62 -0.89 8.40
N ASP A 17 -1.53 -0.15 9.02
CA ASP A 17 -2.88 -0.62 9.30
C ASP A 17 -3.65 -0.87 7.99
N THR A 18 -4.40 -1.97 7.94
CA THR A 18 -5.26 -2.38 6.82
C THR A 18 -6.72 -1.96 7.04
N GLY A 19 -7.09 -1.55 8.25
CA GLY A 19 -8.47 -1.21 8.63
C GLY A 19 -9.35 -2.41 8.97
N LEU A 20 -8.79 -3.62 9.07
CA LEU A 20 -9.50 -4.86 9.39
C LEU A 20 -8.89 -5.60 10.60
N PRO A 21 -9.68 -6.40 11.33
CA PRO A 21 -9.16 -7.26 12.40
C PRO A 21 -7.99 -8.14 11.93
N ALA A 22 -7.03 -8.43 12.82
CA ALA A 22 -5.78 -9.14 12.50
C ALA A 22 -5.97 -10.46 11.72
N THR A 23 -7.04 -11.20 12.02
CA THR A 23 -7.35 -12.50 11.41
C THR A 23 -8.21 -12.39 10.14
N ALA A 24 -8.66 -11.20 9.76
CA ALA A 24 -9.51 -11.01 8.60
C ALA A 24 -8.74 -11.37 7.31
N PRO A 25 -9.36 -12.11 6.37
CA PRO A 25 -8.72 -12.44 5.10
C PRO A 25 -8.62 -11.20 4.22
N VAL A 26 -7.45 -10.98 3.63
CA VAL A 26 -7.19 -9.92 2.66
C VAL A 26 -6.47 -10.48 1.43
N CYS A 27 -6.58 -9.78 0.32
CA CYS A 27 -5.85 -10.06 -0.90
C CYS A 27 -4.75 -9.01 -1.09
N TYR A 28 -3.49 -9.47 -1.07
CA TYR A 28 -2.30 -8.66 -1.27
C TYR A 28 -1.87 -8.69 -2.74
N VAL A 29 -1.84 -7.52 -3.38
CA VAL A 29 -1.43 -7.37 -4.78
C VAL A 29 -0.23 -6.43 -4.86
N LYS A 30 0.92 -6.96 -5.28
CA LYS A 30 2.10 -6.15 -5.58
C LYS A 30 2.16 -5.85 -7.07
N LEU A 31 1.95 -4.59 -7.44
CA LEU A 31 2.03 -4.13 -8.81
C LEU A 31 3.43 -3.58 -9.08
N ARG A 32 4.07 -4.00 -10.17
CA ARG A 32 5.41 -3.52 -10.56
C ARG A 32 5.29 -2.57 -11.73
N GLY A 33 5.99 -1.44 -11.65
CA GLY A 33 5.94 -0.39 -12.65
C GLY A 33 6.40 0.94 -12.05
N PRO A 34 6.59 1.97 -12.87
CA PRO A 34 6.76 3.31 -12.35
C PRO A 34 5.42 3.80 -11.80
N PHE A 35 5.34 4.03 -10.49
CA PHE A 35 4.18 4.67 -9.87
C PHE A 35 4.58 6.06 -9.38
N THR A 36 3.77 7.05 -9.73
CA THR A 36 3.87 8.41 -9.22
C THR A 36 3.12 8.51 -7.90
N LEU A 37 3.72 9.18 -6.91
CA LEU A 37 3.03 9.49 -5.66
C LEU A 37 2.15 10.73 -5.86
N GLU A 38 1.04 10.55 -6.58
CA GLU A 38 0.05 11.63 -6.75
C GLU A 38 -0.64 11.94 -5.42
N GLY A 39 -0.78 13.22 -5.08
CA GLY A 39 -1.50 13.66 -3.88
C GLY A 39 -0.70 13.74 -2.58
N LEU A 40 0.60 13.39 -2.58
CA LEU A 40 1.46 13.72 -1.43
C LEU A 40 1.79 15.23 -1.43
N PRO A 41 1.85 15.88 -0.25
CA PRO A 41 2.30 17.26 -0.15
C PRO A 41 3.73 17.37 -0.69
N VAL A 42 3.88 18.04 -1.84
CA VAL A 42 5.19 18.32 -2.42
C VAL A 42 5.68 19.64 -1.83
N PRO A 43 6.83 19.69 -1.13
CA PRO A 43 7.36 20.95 -0.61
C PRO A 43 7.53 21.98 -1.71
N PRO A 44 7.26 23.27 -1.45
CA PRO A 44 7.51 24.33 -2.42
C PRO A 44 8.97 24.29 -2.90
N GLY A 45 9.19 24.10 -4.21
CA GLY A 45 10.52 24.04 -4.82
C GLY A 45 11.09 22.64 -5.06
N ALA A 46 10.37 21.56 -4.70
CA ALA A 46 10.79 20.22 -5.09
C ALA A 46 10.63 20.04 -6.62
N ARG A 47 11.72 19.62 -7.29
CA ARG A 47 11.78 19.51 -8.76
C ARG A 47 11.26 18.18 -9.31
N GLN A 48 11.05 17.16 -8.48
CA GLN A 48 10.65 15.82 -8.92
C GLN A 48 9.70 15.17 -7.92
N VAL A 49 8.59 14.64 -8.44
CA VAL A 49 7.73 13.70 -7.70
C VAL A 49 8.48 12.37 -7.64
N PRO A 50 8.64 11.75 -6.46
CA PRO A 50 9.29 10.45 -6.36
C PRO A 50 8.54 9.41 -7.18
N ILE A 51 9.27 8.70 -8.05
CA ILE A 51 8.75 7.54 -8.78
C ILE A 51 9.15 6.30 -7.98
N VAL A 52 8.17 5.50 -7.56
CA VAL A 52 8.43 4.22 -6.89
C VAL A 52 8.34 3.06 -7.89
N PRO A 53 9.16 2.00 -7.73
CA PRO A 53 9.19 0.87 -8.67
C PRO A 53 8.04 -0.12 -8.50
N TYR A 54 7.25 0.04 -7.44
CA TYR A 54 6.07 -0.78 -7.16
C TYR A 54 5.13 -0.09 -6.18
N GLU A 55 3.88 -0.51 -6.21
CA GLU A 55 2.88 -0.25 -5.18
C GLU A 55 2.26 -1.56 -4.71
N VAL A 56 1.55 -1.49 -3.59
CA VAL A 56 0.82 -2.60 -3.00
C VAL A 56 -0.63 -2.16 -2.84
N GLU A 57 -1.54 -2.96 -3.39
CA GLU A 57 -2.97 -2.80 -3.17
C GLU A 57 -3.46 -3.92 -2.25
N ILE A 58 -4.26 -3.54 -1.26
CA ILE A 58 -4.89 -4.45 -0.31
C ILE A 58 -6.38 -4.42 -0.56
N PHE A 59 -6.93 -5.58 -0.87
CA PHE A 59 -8.37 -5.77 -1.03
C PHE A 59 -8.93 -6.61 0.10
N ASP A 60 -10.16 -6.34 0.48
CA ASP A 60 -10.94 -7.17 1.39
C ASP A 60 -11.14 -8.57 0.76
N GLY A 61 -10.77 -9.61 1.49
CA GLY A 61 -10.82 -10.99 0.98
C GLY A 61 -12.23 -11.55 0.83
N GLN A 62 -13.24 -10.93 1.44
CA GLN A 62 -14.64 -11.34 1.36
C GLN A 62 -15.42 -10.55 0.30
N THR A 63 -15.22 -9.23 0.26
CA THR A 63 -16.02 -8.32 -0.58
C THR A 63 -15.30 -7.92 -1.86
N GLY A 64 -13.97 -8.07 -1.93
CA GLY A 64 -13.17 -7.60 -3.06
C GLY A 64 -13.00 -6.07 -3.11
N ASN A 65 -13.47 -5.34 -2.12
CA ASN A 65 -13.31 -3.88 -2.05
C ASN A 65 -11.84 -3.51 -1.83
N LEU A 66 -11.37 -2.46 -2.52
CA LEU A 66 -10.06 -1.88 -2.25
C LEU A 66 -10.09 -1.21 -0.88
N LEU A 67 -9.21 -1.66 0.01
CA LEU A 67 -9.06 -1.12 1.35
C LEU A 67 -7.97 -0.06 1.40
N LYS A 68 -6.84 -0.33 0.74
CA LYS A 68 -5.65 0.51 0.85
C LYS A 68 -4.72 0.36 -0.34
N VAL A 69 -4.11 1.49 -0.71
CA VAL A 69 -2.92 1.53 -1.56
C VAL A 69 -1.74 1.93 -0.68
N TRP A 70 -0.64 1.20 -0.78
CA TRP A 70 0.58 1.41 -0.01
C TRP A 70 1.78 1.48 -0.95
N THR A 71 2.65 2.46 -0.72
CA THR A 71 3.89 2.60 -1.47
C THR A 71 5.09 2.66 -0.51
N PRO A 72 6.24 2.09 -0.89
CA PRO A 72 7.43 2.08 -0.03
C PRO A 72 8.00 3.48 0.26
N ALA A 73 7.68 4.49 -0.56
CA ALA A 73 8.11 5.87 -0.34
C ALA A 73 7.37 6.59 0.80
N THR A 74 6.29 6.02 1.34
CA THR A 74 5.63 6.56 2.55
C THR A 74 6.46 6.41 3.84
N GLN A 75 7.69 5.89 3.76
CA GLN A 75 8.63 5.74 4.89
C GLN A 75 9.50 6.98 5.16
N GLY A 76 9.24 8.13 4.53
CA GLY A 76 10.05 9.34 4.71
C GLY A 76 9.25 10.59 5.02
N SER A 77 8.93 10.81 6.30
CA SER A 77 8.81 12.12 6.98
C SER A 77 8.68 11.89 8.49
#